data_AF-A0A6P0RGS7-F1
#
_entry.id   AF-A0A6P0RGS7-F1
#
_cell.length_a   1.000
_cell.length_b   1.000
_cell.length_c   1.000
_cell.angle_alpha   90.00
_cell.angle_beta   90.00
_cell.angle_gamma   90.00
#
_symmetry.space_group_name_H-M   'P 1'
#
loop_
_entity.id
_entity.type
_entity.pdbx_description
1 polymer ?
#
loop_
_entity_poly.entity_id
_entity_poly.type
_entity_poly.pdbx_seq_one_letter_code
_entity_poly.pdbx_strand_id
1 'polypeptide(L)' 'MGTREASFLLGISRQRLLVLLAQGRVKGVEKQGRFWKIPVKEH' A
#
# COMPACT_ATOMS: atom_id res chain seq x y z
N MET A 1 1.80 -7.83 -2.25
CA MET A 1 1.15 -7.14 -3.39
C MET A 1 1.75 -5.75 -3.59
N GLY A 2 1.65 -5.21 -4.81
CA GLY A 2 2.10 -3.85 -5.13
C GLY A 2 1.03 -2.77 -4.87
N THR A 3 1.41 -1.50 -5.00
CA THR A 3 0.48 -0.36 -4.76
C THR A 3 -0.73 -0.34 -5.70
N ARG A 4 -0.61 -0.86 -6.92
CA ARG A 4 -1.71 -0.93 -7.89
C ARG A 4 -2.80 -1.91 -7.45
N GLU A 5 -2.40 -3.13 -7.09
CA GLU A 5 -3.32 -4.17 -6.62
C GLU A 5 -3.97 -3.75 -5.31
N ALA A 6 -3.16 -3.23 -4.38
CA ALA A 6 -3.66 -2.75 -3.10
C ALA A 6 -4.65 -1.59 -3.26
N SER A 7 -4.41 -0.63 -4.15
CA SER A 7 -5.34 0.48 -4.37
C SER A 7 -6.65 0.01 -4.98
N PHE A 8 -6.60 -0.98 -5.87
CA PHE A 8 -7.78 -1.60 -6.46
C PHE A 8 -8.63 -2.32 -5.39
N LEU A 9 -7.99 -3.15 -4.55
CA LEU A 9 -8.68 -3.88 -3.48
C LEU A 9 -9.27 -2.95 -2.41
N LEU A 10 -8.60 -1.84 -2.12
CA LEU A 10 -9.06 -0.84 -1.15
C LEU A 10 -10.11 0.13 -1.72
N GLY A 11 -10.39 0.08 -3.03
CA GLY A 11 -11.33 1.01 -3.68
C GLY A 11 -10.88 2.48 -3.64
N ILE A 12 -9.57 2.74 -3.52
CA ILE A 12 -9.01 4.11 -3.45
C ILE A 12 -8.06 4.37 -4.62
N SER A 13 -7.80 5.64 -4.91
CA SER A 13 -6.79 5.98 -5.91
C SER A 13 -5.39 5.57 -5.44
N ARG A 14 -4.53 5.21 -6.40
CA ARG A 14 -3.12 4.91 -6.12
C ARG A 14 -2.39 6.08 -5.44
N GLN A 15 -2.69 7.33 -5.83
CA GLN A 15 -2.09 8.50 -5.16
C GLN A 15 -2.52 8.57 -3.69
N ARG A 16 -3.80 8.32 -3.39
CA ARG A 16 -4.29 8.31 -2.01
C ARG A 16 -3.57 7.26 -1.17
N LEU A 17 -3.39 6.06 -1.73
CA LEU A 17 -2.64 4.99 -1.07
C LEU A 17 -1.18 5.41 -0.80
N LEU A 18 -0.49 6.02 -1.76
CA LEU A 18 0.88 6.51 -1.59
C LEU A 18 1.00 7.56 -0.47
N VAL A 19 0.03 8.48 -0.36
CA VAL A 19 -0.01 9.46 0.75
C VAL A 19 -0.15 8.74 2.09
N LEU A 20 -1.04 7.75 2.20
CA LEU A 20 -1.23 7.00 3.44
C LEU A 20 0.03 6.20 3.83
N LEU A 21 0.70 5.62 2.85
CA LEU A 21 1.98 4.91 3.04
C LEU A 21 3.07 5.86 3.52
N ALA A 22 3.20 7.03 2.88
CA ALA A 22 4.16 8.06 3.28
C ALA A 22 3.88 8.62 4.69
N GLN A 23 2.62 8.69 5.10
CA GLN A 23 2.19 9.09 6.44
C GLN A 23 2.34 7.98 7.50
N GLY A 24 2.76 6.76 7.12
CA GLY A 24 2.87 5.63 8.06
C GLY A 24 1.52 5.10 8.56
N ARG A 25 0.42 5.41 7.86
CA ARG A 25 -0.95 5.02 8.27
C ARG A 25 -1.33 3.60 7.85
N VAL A 26 -0.53 2.96 7.00
CA VAL A 26 -0.71 1.57 6.59
C VAL A 26 0.27 0.70 7.37
N LYS A 27 -0.23 -0.28 8.11
CA LYS A 27 0.59 -1.15 8.97
C LYS A 27 1.16 -2.34 8.18
N GLY A 28 2.33 -2.82 8.61
CA GLY A 28 2.97 -4.02 8.06
C GLY A 28 3.57 -3.84 6.66
N VAL A 29 3.70 -2.60 6.19
CA VAL A 29 4.26 -2.30 4.86
C VAL A 29 5.77 -2.18 4.93
N GLU A 30 6.44 -2.65 3.88
CA GLU A 30 7.89 -2.57 3.74
C GLU A 30 8.25 -1.74 2.51
N LYS A 31 9.13 -0.75 2.67
CA LYS A 31 9.60 0.07 1.55
C LYS A 31 10.86 -0.56 0.94
N GLN A 32 10.74 -1.11 -0.25
CA GLN A 32 11.86 -1.67 -1.01
C GLN A 32 12.26 -0.70 -2.13
N GLY A 33 13.23 0.16 -1.83
CA GLY A 33 13.69 1.22 -2.72
C GLY A 33 12.56 2.21 -3.06
N ARG A 34 12.12 2.21 -4.33
CA ARG A 34 11.01 3.06 -4.83
C ARG A 34 9.63 2.43 -4.68
N PHE A 35 9.56 1.16 -4.27
CA PHE A 35 8.31 0.40 -4.22
C PHE A 35 7.87 0.13 -2.78
N TRP A 36 6.57 -0.04 -2.60
CA TRP A 36 5.98 -0.48 -1.35
C TRP A 36 5.50 -1.92 -1.52
N LYS A 37 6.00 -2.80 -0.66
CA LYS A 37 5.51 -4.16 -0.49
C LYS A 37 4.42 -4.12 0.57
N ILE A 38 3.19 -4.36 0.12
CA ILE A 38 2.01 -4.34 0.97
C ILE A 38 1.66 -5.80 1.28
N PRO A 39 1.55 -6.18 2.57
CA PRO A 39 1.18 -7.54 2.95
C PRO A 39 -0.29 -7.76 2.60
N VAL A 40 -0.60 -8.92 2.05
CA VAL A 40 -1.98 -9.39 1.94
C VAL A 40 -2.30 -9.98 3.29
N LYS A 41 -3.22 -9.38 4.06
CA LYS A 41 -3.75 -10.09 5.24
C LYS A 41 -4.64 -11.20 4.68
N GLU A 42 -4.17 -12.44 4.73
CA GLU A 42 -5.06 -13.59 4.79
C GLU A 42 -5.90 -13.42 6.07
N HIS A 43 -7.21 -13.44 5.92
CA HIS A 43 -8.16 -13.47 7.03
C HIS A 43 -8.59 -14.91 7.27
#